data_AF-A0A7X9FCV0-F1
#
_entry.id   AF-A0A7X9FCV0-F1
#
_cell.length_a   1.000
_cell.length_b   1.000
_cell.length_c   1.000
_cell.angle_alpha   90.00
_cell.angle_beta   90.00
_cell.angle_gamma   90.00
#
_symmetry.space_group_name_H-M   'P 1'
#
loop_
_entity.id
_entity.type
_entity.pdbx_description
1 polymer ?
#
loop_
_entity_poly.entity_id
_entity_poly.type
_entity_poly.pdbx_seq_one_letter_code
_entity_poly.pdbx_strand_id
1 'polypeptide(L)'
;MRRLLVTAFLAVILMAPIAPTARAEVTVGATIGDDGLKEFHLAIGRQYNYSEKEIVAIQKRNIPEDELPVLFCIARRAQVSPMTIAKLRLGGQSWWDITIHYGLSPDLFFIPVDVDPGPPYGRAYGYYKDKDKHHWKTVRLEDVEIINLVNLRFICERYKKAPSEVIRMRARGDNFVRIHGEVKRGKEAKKESAPNAVVVNEKREGKKQSQGKGHKK
;
A
#
# COMPACT_ATOMS: atom_id res chain seq x y z
N MET A 1 -45.29 77.55 -15.88
CA MET A 1 -46.38 77.49 -14.87
C MET A 1 -46.37 76.10 -14.23
N ARG A 2 -46.46 76.08 -12.89
CA ARG A 2 -47.01 75.01 -12.02
C ARG A 2 -46.52 73.55 -12.16
N ARG A 3 -45.68 73.19 -11.19
CA ARG A 3 -45.64 71.95 -10.36
C ARG A 3 -46.73 70.90 -10.60
N LEU A 4 -46.33 69.62 -10.61
CA LEU A 4 -47.00 68.56 -9.85
C LEU A 4 -46.08 67.34 -9.63
N LEU A 5 -45.91 66.99 -8.36
CA LEU A 5 -45.28 65.79 -7.83
C LEU A 5 -46.14 64.55 -8.14
N VAL A 6 -45.50 63.45 -8.53
CA VAL A 6 -46.01 62.11 -8.23
C VAL A 6 -44.82 61.26 -7.78
N THR A 7 -44.76 61.02 -6.48
CA THR A 7 -43.92 60.04 -5.82
C THR A 7 -44.42 58.62 -6.14
N ALA A 8 -43.56 57.76 -6.68
CA ALA A 8 -43.78 56.32 -6.69
C ALA A 8 -42.56 55.63 -6.05
N PHE A 9 -42.82 55.09 -4.87
CA PHE A 9 -41.98 54.21 -4.07
C PHE A 9 -41.61 52.96 -4.90
N LEU A 10 -40.32 52.65 -5.07
CA LEU A 10 -39.90 51.31 -5.44
C LEU A 10 -38.77 50.85 -4.52
N ALA A 11 -39.09 49.78 -3.79
CA ALA A 11 -38.31 49.19 -2.72
C ALA A 11 -36.95 48.67 -3.22
N VAL A 12 -35.88 49.11 -2.57
CA VAL A 12 -34.55 48.49 -2.70
C VAL A 12 -34.57 47.21 -1.87
N ILE A 13 -34.70 46.06 -2.54
CA ILE A 13 -34.51 44.74 -1.93
C ILE A 13 -33.01 44.57 -1.68
N LEU A 14 -32.62 44.65 -0.40
CA LEU A 14 -31.27 44.34 0.06
C LEU A 14 -31.07 42.82 -0.02
N MET A 15 -30.50 42.33 -1.11
CA MET A 15 -30.03 40.95 -1.19
C MET A 15 -28.70 40.84 -0.44
N ALA A 16 -28.76 40.40 0.82
CA ALA A 16 -27.58 39.97 1.55
C ALA A 16 -27.09 38.62 0.96
N PRO A 17 -25.80 38.45 0.62
CA PRO A 17 -25.30 37.15 0.25
C PRO A 17 -25.23 36.28 1.52
N ILE A 18 -26.10 35.26 1.59
CA ILE A 18 -25.92 34.15 2.53
C ILE A 18 -24.69 33.40 2.03
N ALA A 19 -23.51 33.73 2.58
CA ALA A 19 -22.31 32.96 2.34
C ALA A 19 -22.59 31.51 2.78
N PRO A 20 -22.37 30.50 1.92
CA PRO A 20 -22.43 29.13 2.38
C PRO A 20 -21.35 28.97 3.45
N THR A 21 -21.77 28.63 4.67
CA THR A 21 -20.86 28.13 5.69
C THR A 21 -20.30 26.82 5.16
N ALA A 22 -19.17 26.91 4.48
CA ALA A 22 -18.35 25.75 4.15
C ALA A 22 -17.96 25.12 5.50
N ARG A 23 -18.74 24.13 5.93
CA ARG A 23 -18.29 23.16 6.91
C ARG A 23 -17.12 22.46 6.25
N ALA A 24 -15.91 22.87 6.61
CA ALA A 24 -14.73 22.10 6.35
C ALA A 24 -14.91 20.76 7.08
N GLU A 25 -15.49 19.77 6.39
CA GLU A 25 -15.19 18.39 6.71
C GLU A 25 -13.69 18.26 6.54
N VAL A 26 -12.98 18.21 7.67
CA VAL A 26 -11.58 17.80 7.71
C VAL A 26 -11.57 16.34 7.31
N THR A 27 -11.58 16.10 6.00
CA THR A 27 -11.06 14.86 5.46
C THR A 27 -9.62 14.85 5.94
N VAL A 28 -9.31 13.98 6.91
CA VAL A 28 -7.95 13.70 7.34
C VAL A 28 -7.26 12.99 6.17
N GLY A 29 -6.99 13.75 5.12
CA GLY A 29 -6.03 13.41 4.09
C GLY A 29 -4.69 13.58 4.77
N ALA A 30 -4.21 12.50 5.39
CA ALA A 30 -2.83 12.43 5.84
C ALA A 30 -1.97 12.63 4.59
N THR A 31 -1.52 13.85 4.36
CA THR A 31 -0.37 14.13 3.50
C THR A 31 0.76 13.31 4.10
N ILE A 32 1.11 12.25 3.39
CA ILE A 32 2.28 11.47 3.75
C ILE A 32 3.46 12.37 3.42
N GLY A 33 4.00 13.01 4.46
CA GLY A 33 5.25 13.72 4.37
C GLY A 33 6.41 12.77 4.11
N ASP A 34 7.60 13.34 4.00
CA ASP A 34 8.85 12.64 3.69
C ASP A 34 9.09 11.38 4.55
N ASP A 35 8.57 11.35 5.77
CA ASP A 35 8.65 10.19 6.66
C ASP A 35 7.98 8.93 6.08
N GLY A 36 6.80 9.04 5.47
CA GLY A 36 6.14 7.84 4.91
C GLY A 36 6.78 7.37 3.61
N LEU A 37 7.41 8.28 2.86
CA LEU A 37 8.23 7.93 1.71
C LEU A 37 9.50 7.19 2.14
N LYS A 38 10.21 7.70 3.14
CA LYS A 38 11.38 7.03 3.72
C LYS A 38 11.03 5.64 4.22
N GLU A 39 9.92 5.50 4.95
CA GLU A 39 9.46 4.20 5.44
C GLU A 39 9.11 3.22 4.31
N PHE A 40 8.58 3.74 3.20
CA PHE A 40 8.34 2.95 1.99
C PHE A 40 9.64 2.45 1.39
N HIS A 41 10.66 3.31 1.21
CA HIS A 41 12.00 2.90 0.75
C HIS A 41 12.63 1.84 1.67
N LEU A 42 12.55 2.03 2.99
CA LEU A 42 13.01 1.04 3.95
C LEU A 42 12.26 -0.29 3.84
N ALA A 43 10.95 -0.26 3.54
CA ALA A 43 10.18 -1.48 3.32
C ALA A 43 10.59 -2.21 2.04
N ILE A 44 10.85 -1.49 0.94
CA ILE A 44 11.39 -2.03 -0.31
C ILE A 44 12.76 -2.68 -0.06
N GLY A 45 13.68 -1.95 0.57
CA GLY A 45 15.03 -2.44 0.87
C GLY A 45 15.01 -3.73 1.69
N ARG A 46 14.14 -3.82 2.71
CA ARG A 46 13.95 -5.04 3.52
C ARG A 46 13.34 -6.21 2.74
N GLN A 47 12.44 -5.95 1.80
CA GLN A 47 11.81 -7.01 1.02
C GLN A 47 12.79 -7.63 0.01
N TYR A 48 13.56 -6.78 -0.67
CA TYR A 48 14.41 -7.21 -1.79
C TYR A 48 15.90 -7.31 -1.42
N ASN A 49 16.24 -7.07 -0.16
CA ASN A 49 17.60 -7.09 0.41
C ASN A 49 18.54 -6.05 -0.22
N TYR A 50 18.11 -4.80 -0.29
CA TYR A 50 18.91 -3.65 -0.70
C TYR A 50 18.98 -2.60 0.41
N SER A 51 20.06 -1.83 0.45
CA SER A 51 20.21 -0.73 1.41
C SER A 51 19.35 0.46 1.01
N GLU A 52 18.90 1.26 1.99
CA GLU A 52 18.17 2.51 1.73
C GLU A 52 18.94 3.46 0.81
N LYS A 53 20.27 3.50 0.95
CA LYS A 53 21.17 4.30 0.10
C LYS A 53 21.06 3.90 -1.38
N GLU A 54 20.97 2.61 -1.68
CA GLU A 54 20.76 2.12 -3.05
C GLU A 54 19.38 2.48 -3.58
N ILE A 55 18.33 2.35 -2.75
CA ILE A 55 16.97 2.77 -3.14
C ILE A 55 16.94 4.26 -3.52
N VAL A 56 17.46 5.11 -2.63
CA VAL A 56 17.49 6.57 -2.84
C VAL A 56 18.36 6.95 -4.04
N ALA A 57 19.49 6.27 -4.27
CA ALA A 57 20.35 6.54 -5.42
C ALA A 57 19.67 6.25 -6.76
N ILE A 58 18.76 5.27 -6.80
CA ILE A 58 17.93 4.96 -7.97
C ILE A 58 16.78 5.96 -8.09
N GLN A 59 16.09 6.26 -7.00
CA GLN A 59 14.97 7.21 -6.96
C GLN A 59 15.37 8.59 -7.48
N LYS A 60 16.57 9.09 -7.13
CA LYS A 60 17.14 10.36 -7.61
C LYS A 60 17.35 10.43 -9.13
N ARG A 61 17.14 9.34 -9.86
CA ARG A 61 17.22 9.28 -11.33
C ARG A 61 15.86 9.38 -12.01
N ASN A 62 14.84 9.88 -11.30
CA ASN A 62 13.46 10.07 -11.79
C ASN A 62 12.72 8.76 -12.09
N ILE A 63 13.01 7.69 -11.35
CA ILE A 63 12.12 6.52 -11.32
C ILE A 63 10.98 6.82 -10.34
N PRO A 64 9.70 6.75 -10.76
CA PRO A 64 8.57 7.01 -9.86
C PRO A 64 8.53 6.05 -8.68
N GLU A 65 8.01 6.51 -7.54
CA GLU A 65 7.99 5.73 -6.30
C GLU A 65 7.27 4.39 -6.44
N ASP A 66 6.11 4.40 -7.09
CA ASP A 66 5.32 3.19 -7.34
C ASP A 66 6.03 2.20 -8.29
N GLU A 67 7.04 2.64 -9.05
CA GLU A 67 7.84 1.78 -9.93
C GLU A 67 9.06 1.16 -9.22
N LEU A 68 9.51 1.71 -8.08
CA LEU A 68 10.68 1.19 -7.36
C LEU A 68 10.50 -0.30 -6.97
N PRO A 69 9.35 -0.75 -6.43
CA PRO A 69 9.14 -2.17 -6.16
C PRO A 69 9.27 -3.06 -7.40
N VAL A 70 8.86 -2.58 -8.58
CA VAL A 70 9.01 -3.31 -9.86
C VAL A 70 10.47 -3.47 -10.21
N LEU A 71 11.21 -2.36 -10.18
CA LEU A 71 12.64 -2.32 -10.49
C LEU A 71 13.43 -3.29 -9.60
N PHE A 72 13.23 -3.22 -8.27
CA PHE A 72 13.96 -4.06 -7.33
C PHE A 72 13.51 -5.52 -7.35
N CYS A 73 12.23 -5.79 -7.65
CA CYS A 73 11.73 -7.15 -7.88
C CYS A 73 12.44 -7.81 -9.07
N ILE A 74 12.48 -7.12 -10.22
CA ILE A 74 13.13 -7.61 -11.44
C ILE A 74 14.63 -7.77 -11.22
N ALA A 75 15.31 -6.75 -10.68
CA ALA A 75 16.75 -6.80 -10.39
C ALA A 75 17.10 -8.00 -9.51
N ARG A 76 16.31 -8.21 -8.43
CA ARG A 76 16.50 -9.34 -7.53
C ARG A 76 16.22 -10.67 -8.21
N ARG A 77 15.18 -10.79 -9.03
CA ARG A 77 14.87 -12.06 -9.70
C ARG A 77 15.86 -12.43 -10.80
N ALA A 78 16.33 -11.44 -11.55
CA ALA A 78 17.34 -11.57 -12.60
C ALA A 78 18.78 -11.67 -12.08
N GLN A 79 19.01 -11.42 -10.78
CA GLN A 79 20.35 -11.37 -10.16
C GLN A 79 21.28 -10.35 -10.84
N VAL A 80 20.76 -9.18 -11.20
CA VAL A 80 21.53 -8.08 -11.80
C VAL A 80 21.44 -6.82 -10.94
N SER A 81 22.38 -5.89 -11.14
CA SER A 81 22.34 -4.61 -10.44
C SER A 81 21.04 -3.84 -10.72
N PRO A 82 20.40 -3.24 -9.69
CA PRO A 82 19.26 -2.34 -9.86
C PRO A 82 19.53 -1.19 -10.84
N MET A 83 20.79 -0.73 -10.92
CA MET A 83 21.19 0.34 -11.84
C MET A 83 21.06 -0.10 -13.30
N THR A 84 21.30 -1.38 -13.60
CA THR A 84 21.14 -1.93 -14.96
C THR A 84 19.67 -1.89 -15.37
N ILE A 85 18.78 -2.29 -14.47
CA ILE A 85 17.33 -2.22 -14.68
C ILE A 85 16.88 -0.76 -14.85
N ALA A 86 17.38 0.15 -14.00
CA ALA A 86 17.08 1.58 -14.09
C ALA A 86 17.49 2.17 -15.45
N LYS A 87 18.67 1.81 -15.98
CA LYS A 87 19.14 2.28 -17.29
C LYS A 87 18.22 1.84 -18.42
N LEU A 88 17.76 0.59 -18.41
CA LEU A 88 16.82 0.10 -19.41
C LEU A 88 15.49 0.85 -19.33
N ARG A 89 14.97 1.07 -18.11
CA ARG A 89 13.74 1.82 -17.89
C ARG A 89 13.85 3.27 -18.38
N LEU A 90 14.92 3.96 -18.00
CA LEU A 90 15.18 5.35 -18.43
C LEU A 90 15.48 5.45 -19.93
N GLY A 91 15.94 4.37 -20.56
CA GLY A 91 16.08 4.24 -22.01
C GLY A 91 14.77 4.04 -22.75
N GLY A 92 13.63 4.04 -22.06
CA GLY A 92 12.29 3.94 -22.66
C GLY A 92 11.75 2.52 -22.79
N GLN A 93 12.42 1.50 -22.24
CA GLN A 93 11.85 0.16 -22.24
C GLN A 93 10.68 0.04 -21.25
N SER A 94 9.65 -0.69 -21.67
CA SER A 94 8.54 -1.03 -20.78
C SER A 94 9.00 -2.03 -19.72
N TRP A 95 8.33 -2.08 -18.57
CA TRP A 95 8.58 -3.10 -17.56
C TRP A 95 8.40 -4.50 -18.11
N TRP A 96 7.47 -4.66 -19.05
CA TRP A 96 7.27 -5.91 -19.78
C TRP A 96 8.53 -6.31 -20.57
N ASP A 97 9.03 -5.42 -21.42
CA ASP A 97 10.19 -5.71 -22.27
C ASP A 97 11.44 -6.00 -21.42
N ILE A 98 11.64 -5.26 -20.33
CA ILE A 98 12.73 -5.52 -19.38
C ILE A 98 12.60 -6.90 -18.74
N THR A 99 11.39 -7.29 -18.34
CA THR A 99 11.13 -8.60 -17.73
C THR A 99 11.47 -9.74 -18.68
N ILE A 100 11.01 -9.63 -19.94
CA ILE A 100 11.28 -10.63 -20.98
C ILE A 100 12.74 -10.62 -21.41
N HIS A 101 13.40 -9.45 -21.45
CA HIS A 101 14.82 -9.31 -21.77
C HIS A 101 15.70 -10.18 -20.85
N TYR A 102 15.33 -10.30 -19.57
CA TYR A 102 16.01 -11.16 -18.59
C TYR A 102 15.45 -12.58 -18.51
N GLY A 103 14.58 -12.99 -19.44
CA GLY A 103 13.99 -14.33 -19.46
C GLY A 103 13.03 -14.61 -18.29
N LEU A 104 12.53 -13.57 -17.63
CA LEU A 104 11.58 -13.71 -16.53
C LEU A 104 10.17 -13.89 -17.07
N SER A 105 9.36 -14.66 -16.34
CA SER A 105 7.97 -14.92 -16.70
C SER A 105 7.01 -14.04 -15.87
N PRO A 106 5.81 -13.73 -16.39
CA PRO A 106 4.84 -12.85 -15.71
C PRO A 106 4.27 -13.42 -14.42
N ASP A 107 4.37 -14.73 -14.21
CA ASP A 107 4.07 -15.40 -12.94
C ASP A 107 4.79 -14.74 -11.75
N LEU A 108 5.94 -14.08 -12.00
CA LEU A 108 6.66 -13.26 -11.03
C LEU A 108 5.78 -12.21 -10.33
N PHE A 109 4.80 -11.65 -11.04
CA PHE A 109 3.97 -10.54 -10.57
C PHE A 109 2.65 -11.00 -9.97
N PHE A 110 2.23 -12.23 -10.26
CA PHE A 110 0.92 -12.74 -9.88
C PHE A 110 0.84 -13.15 -8.41
N ILE A 111 -0.26 -12.81 -7.76
CA ILE A 111 -0.71 -13.46 -6.53
C ILE A 111 -2.18 -13.91 -6.69
N PRO A 112 -2.59 -15.05 -6.12
CA PRO A 112 -4.00 -15.45 -6.14
C PRO A 112 -4.89 -14.47 -5.37
N VAL A 113 -6.11 -14.23 -5.89
CA VAL A 113 -7.14 -13.39 -5.27
C VAL A 113 -8.48 -14.09 -5.36
N ASP A 114 -9.15 -14.23 -4.21
CA ASP A 114 -10.40 -15.00 -4.09
C ASP A 114 -11.67 -14.18 -4.38
N VAL A 115 -11.49 -12.90 -4.76
CA VAL A 115 -12.58 -11.98 -5.13
C VAL A 115 -12.37 -11.50 -6.55
N ASP A 116 -13.43 -11.00 -7.20
CA ASP A 116 -13.26 -10.22 -8.41
C ASP A 116 -12.44 -8.96 -8.09
N PRO A 117 -11.22 -8.82 -8.66
CA PRO A 117 -10.35 -7.72 -8.28
C PRO A 117 -10.81 -6.38 -8.87
N GLY A 118 -11.67 -6.38 -9.90
CA GLY A 118 -12.15 -5.16 -10.56
C GLY A 118 -11.03 -4.23 -11.03
N PRO A 119 -11.33 -3.01 -11.53
CA PRO A 119 -10.31 -2.02 -11.84
C PRO A 119 -9.49 -1.61 -10.59
N PRO A 120 -8.17 -1.36 -10.71
CA PRO A 120 -7.37 -1.38 -11.93
C PRO A 120 -6.76 -2.76 -12.29
N TYR A 121 -7.14 -3.83 -11.59
CA TYR A 121 -6.52 -5.16 -11.71
C TYR A 121 -7.25 -6.11 -12.67
N GLY A 122 -8.51 -5.83 -13.01
CA GLY A 122 -9.42 -6.76 -13.68
C GLY A 122 -8.88 -7.26 -15.02
N ARG A 123 -8.29 -6.37 -15.84
CA ARG A 123 -7.69 -6.74 -17.11
C ARG A 123 -6.51 -7.70 -16.93
N ALA A 124 -5.58 -7.36 -16.03
CA ALA A 124 -4.43 -8.20 -15.72
C ALA A 124 -4.84 -9.58 -15.19
N TYR A 125 -5.80 -9.65 -14.27
CA TYR A 125 -6.31 -10.91 -13.74
C TYR A 125 -7.15 -11.72 -14.75
N GLY A 126 -7.84 -11.06 -15.69
CA GLY A 126 -8.49 -11.74 -16.81
C GLY A 126 -7.49 -12.61 -17.58
N TYR A 127 -6.32 -12.06 -17.91
CA TYR A 127 -5.28 -12.84 -18.59
C TYR A 127 -4.81 -14.08 -17.83
N TYR A 128 -4.69 -13.98 -16.50
CA TYR A 128 -4.27 -15.11 -15.66
C TYR A 128 -5.36 -16.17 -15.48
N LYS A 129 -6.64 -15.77 -15.53
CA LYS A 129 -7.80 -16.67 -15.43
C LYS A 129 -8.07 -17.40 -16.73
N ASP A 130 -7.92 -16.73 -17.86
CA ASP A 130 -8.31 -17.25 -19.18
C ASP A 130 -7.26 -18.18 -19.80
N LYS A 131 -6.04 -18.20 -19.25
CA LYS A 131 -4.92 -18.97 -19.79
C LYS A 131 -4.28 -19.89 -18.76
N ASP A 132 -3.88 -21.07 -19.21
CA ASP A 132 -3.01 -21.94 -18.43
C ASP A 132 -1.67 -21.27 -18.13
N LYS A 133 -1.05 -21.63 -17.00
CA LYS A 133 0.24 -21.09 -16.56
C LYS A 133 1.34 -21.17 -17.63
N HIS A 134 1.35 -22.24 -18.43
CA HIS A 134 2.32 -22.41 -19.52
C HIS A 134 2.21 -21.35 -20.63
N HIS A 135 1.03 -20.73 -20.76
CA HIS A 135 0.74 -19.69 -21.74
C HIS A 135 0.88 -18.27 -21.18
N TRP A 136 1.14 -18.09 -19.88
CA TRP A 136 1.27 -16.76 -19.29
C TRP A 136 2.41 -15.95 -19.91
N LYS A 137 3.50 -16.60 -20.34
CA LYS A 137 4.60 -15.97 -21.08
C LYS A 137 4.20 -15.31 -22.42
N THR A 138 3.00 -15.60 -22.92
CA THR A 138 2.45 -15.05 -24.18
C THR A 138 1.52 -13.87 -23.97
N VAL A 139 1.11 -13.61 -22.73
CA VAL A 139 0.32 -12.43 -22.38
C VAL A 139 1.24 -11.22 -22.50
N ARG A 140 0.72 -10.04 -22.86
CA ARG A 140 1.48 -8.78 -22.74
C ARG A 140 0.80 -7.92 -21.70
N LEU A 141 1.53 -7.62 -20.62
CA LEU A 141 1.06 -6.69 -19.59
C LEU A 141 1.56 -5.29 -19.87
N GLU A 142 0.73 -4.30 -19.62
CA GLU A 142 1.13 -2.90 -19.63
C GLU A 142 1.87 -2.52 -18.34
N ASP A 143 2.67 -1.44 -18.39
CA ASP A 143 3.41 -0.95 -17.23
C ASP A 143 2.50 -0.74 -16.02
N VAL A 144 1.34 -0.13 -16.21
CA VAL A 144 0.37 0.11 -15.13
C VAL A 144 -0.11 -1.19 -14.47
N GLU A 145 -0.23 -2.28 -15.23
CA GLU A 145 -0.64 -3.58 -14.71
C GLU A 145 0.49 -4.22 -13.90
N ILE A 146 1.72 -4.18 -14.40
CA ILE A 146 2.90 -4.68 -13.71
C ILE A 146 3.12 -3.91 -12.40
N ILE A 147 3.04 -2.57 -12.45
CA ILE A 147 3.14 -1.69 -11.28
C ILE A 147 2.10 -2.09 -10.24
N ASN A 148 0.83 -2.23 -10.64
CA ASN A 148 -0.23 -2.61 -9.71
C ASN A 148 -0.01 -4.00 -9.11
N LEU A 149 0.29 -5.01 -9.93
CA LEU A 149 0.49 -6.40 -9.48
C LEU A 149 1.68 -6.54 -8.52
N VAL A 150 2.83 -5.95 -8.87
CA VAL A 150 4.02 -6.01 -8.03
C VAL A 150 3.80 -5.32 -6.70
N ASN A 151 3.17 -4.15 -6.70
CA ASN A 151 2.91 -3.44 -5.44
C ASN A 151 1.87 -4.14 -4.58
N LEU A 152 0.83 -4.71 -5.19
CA LEU A 152 -0.13 -5.56 -4.49
C LEU A 152 0.59 -6.71 -3.79
N ARG A 153 1.42 -7.46 -4.53
CA ARG A 153 2.24 -8.55 -4.00
C ARG A 153 3.15 -8.09 -2.87
N PHE A 154 3.90 -7.01 -3.09
CA PHE A 154 4.81 -6.42 -2.11
C PHE A 154 4.11 -6.10 -0.79
N ILE A 155 2.98 -5.39 -0.84
CA ILE A 155 2.25 -4.98 0.37
C ILE A 155 1.64 -6.21 1.07
N CYS A 156 1.02 -7.12 0.32
CA CYS A 156 0.43 -8.35 0.87
C CYS A 156 1.48 -9.22 1.56
N GLU A 157 2.61 -9.50 0.91
CA GLU A 157 3.66 -10.37 1.46
C GLU A 157 4.32 -9.76 2.69
N ARG A 158 4.63 -8.46 2.65
CA ARG A 158 5.33 -7.73 3.72
C ARG A 158 4.48 -7.57 4.97
N TYR A 159 3.20 -7.25 4.77
CA TYR A 159 2.29 -6.92 5.87
C TYR A 159 1.36 -8.04 6.27
N LYS A 160 1.30 -9.14 5.50
CA LYS A 160 0.32 -10.22 5.64
C LYS A 160 -1.12 -9.68 5.54
N LYS A 161 -1.31 -8.75 4.61
CA LYS A 161 -2.58 -8.07 4.35
C LYS A 161 -3.34 -8.84 3.27
N ALA A 162 -4.67 -8.95 3.40
CA ALA A 162 -5.47 -9.62 2.39
C ALA A 162 -5.44 -8.84 1.06
N PRO A 163 -5.28 -9.50 -0.10
CA PRO A 163 -5.25 -8.80 -1.39
C PRO A 163 -6.48 -7.92 -1.64
N SER A 164 -7.66 -8.38 -1.24
CA SER A 164 -8.92 -7.65 -1.39
C SER A 164 -8.92 -6.29 -0.68
N GLU A 165 -8.20 -6.15 0.43
CA GLU A 165 -8.09 -4.87 1.15
C GLU A 165 -7.18 -3.89 0.41
N VAL A 166 -6.03 -4.36 -0.09
CA VAL A 166 -5.07 -3.56 -0.84
C VAL A 166 -5.67 -3.13 -2.20
N ILE A 167 -6.37 -4.04 -2.87
CA ILE A 167 -7.11 -3.78 -4.10
C ILE A 167 -8.13 -2.67 -3.88
N ARG A 168 -8.92 -2.74 -2.80
CA ARG A 168 -9.92 -1.71 -2.46
C ARG A 168 -9.28 -0.35 -2.21
N MET A 169 -8.15 -0.31 -1.49
CA MET A 169 -7.41 0.94 -1.28
C MET A 169 -6.97 1.53 -2.62
N ARG A 170 -6.37 0.71 -3.49
CA ARG A 170 -5.93 1.14 -4.82
C ARG A 170 -7.09 1.61 -5.71
N ALA A 171 -8.23 0.93 -5.68
CA ALA A 171 -9.42 1.27 -6.46
C ALA A 171 -10.04 2.63 -6.06
N ARG A 172 -9.79 3.12 -4.83
CA ARG A 172 -10.19 4.47 -4.39
C ARG A 172 -9.25 5.58 -4.91
N GLY A 173 -8.20 5.23 -5.65
CA GLY A 173 -7.22 6.18 -6.16
C GLY A 173 -6.00 6.38 -5.27
N ASP A 174 -5.82 5.56 -4.23
CA ASP A 174 -4.66 5.63 -3.34
C ASP A 174 -3.38 5.20 -4.08
N ASN A 175 -2.28 5.97 -3.99
CA ASN A 175 -0.96 5.54 -4.48
C ASN A 175 -0.29 4.56 -3.51
N PHE A 176 0.74 3.83 -3.94
CA PHE A 176 1.26 2.74 -3.11
C PHE A 176 2.07 3.22 -1.90
N VAL A 177 2.64 4.42 -1.94
CA VAL A 177 3.20 5.09 -0.75
C VAL A 177 2.11 5.30 0.31
N ARG A 178 0.91 5.72 -0.10
CA ARG A 178 -0.24 5.90 0.81
C ARG A 178 -0.81 4.63 1.36
N ILE A 179 -1.03 3.65 0.48
CA ILE A 179 -1.51 2.33 0.88
C ILE A 179 -0.52 1.70 1.88
N HIS A 180 0.78 1.80 1.61
CA HIS A 180 1.82 1.32 2.52
C HIS A 180 1.71 1.97 3.91
N GLY A 181 1.59 3.30 3.97
CA GLY A 181 1.44 4.03 5.23
C GLY A 181 0.21 3.60 6.03
N GLU A 182 -0.94 3.47 5.37
CA GLU A 182 -2.19 3.02 6.00
C GLU A 182 -2.09 1.58 6.53
N VAL A 183 -1.57 0.65 5.72
CA VAL A 183 -1.42 -0.76 6.10
C VAL A 183 -0.43 -0.93 7.26
N LYS A 184 0.69 -0.19 7.24
CA LYS A 184 1.69 -0.21 8.32
C LYS A 184 1.08 0.26 9.65
N ARG A 185 0.44 1.43 9.68
CA ARG A 185 -0.21 1.97 10.90
C ARG A 185 -1.27 1.02 11.45
N GLY A 186 -2.12 0.45 10.57
CA GLY A 186 -3.13 -0.52 10.97
C GLY A 186 -2.54 -1.80 11.59
N LYS A 187 -1.33 -2.20 11.16
CA LYS A 187 -0.60 -3.34 11.75
C LYS A 187 0.01 -2.99 13.11
N GLU A 188 0.50 -1.78 13.29
CA GLU A 188 1.07 -1.29 14.57
C GLU A 188 -0.03 -1.16 15.63
N ALA A 189 -1.17 -0.54 15.31
CA ALA A 189 -2.31 -0.45 16.22
C ALA A 189 -2.85 -1.82 16.68
N LYS A 190 -2.85 -2.82 15.79
CA LYS A 190 -3.21 -4.22 16.16
C LYS A 190 -2.19 -4.88 17.10
N LYS A 191 -0.91 -4.49 17.05
CA LYS A 191 0.10 -5.01 17.98
C LYS A 191 -0.03 -4.38 19.35
N GLU A 192 -0.34 -3.08 19.42
CA GLU A 192 -0.54 -2.35 20.67
C GLU A 192 -1.81 -2.76 21.41
N SER A 193 -2.85 -3.19 20.69
CA SER A 193 -4.13 -3.63 21.27
C SER A 193 -4.19 -5.12 21.62
N ALA A 194 -3.16 -5.91 21.31
CA ALA A 194 -3.11 -7.30 21.73
C ALA A 194 -2.77 -7.38 23.24
N PRO A 195 -3.59 -8.06 24.08
CA PRO A 195 -3.29 -8.16 25.50
C PRO A 195 -1.96 -8.88 25.70
N ASN A 196 -1.02 -8.23 26.39
CA ASN A 196 0.21 -8.85 26.85
C ASN A 196 -0.17 -10.13 27.61
N ALA A 197 0.11 -11.29 27.02
CA ALA A 197 0.03 -12.56 27.72
C ALA A 197 1.04 -12.49 28.87
N VAL A 198 0.54 -12.15 30.05
CA VAL A 198 1.26 -12.21 31.31
C VAL A 198 1.76 -13.64 31.45
N VAL A 199 3.08 -13.81 31.38
CA VAL A 199 3.76 -15.03 31.79
C VAL A 199 3.47 -15.21 33.28
N VAL A 200 2.45 -16.01 33.61
CA VAL A 200 2.20 -16.43 34.98
C VAL A 200 3.33 -17.37 35.37
N ASN A 201 4.29 -16.83 36.11
CA ASN A 201 5.33 -17.61 36.76
C ASN A 201 4.69 -18.30 37.98
N GLU A 202 4.25 -19.55 37.82
CA GLU A 202 3.80 -20.38 38.93
C GLU A 202 4.96 -20.68 39.88
N LYS A 203 5.03 -19.90 40.97
CA LYS A 203 5.81 -20.22 42.16
C LYS A 203 5.18 -21.46 42.82
N ARG A 204 5.81 -22.63 42.63
CA ARG A 204 5.48 -23.84 43.40
C ARG A 204 5.96 -23.67 44.85
N GLU A 205 5.04 -23.37 45.76
CA GLU A 205 5.26 -23.51 47.21
C GLU A 205 5.18 -25.00 47.60
N GLY A 206 6.30 -25.52 48.11
CA GLY A 206 6.38 -26.86 48.67
C GLY A 206 5.66 -26.95 50.01
N LYS A 207 4.51 -27.63 50.03
CA LYS A 207 3.73 -27.95 51.23
C LYS A 207 4.41 -29.09 52.00
N LYS A 208 5.03 -28.80 53.15
CA LYS A 208 5.47 -29.79 54.14
C LYS A 208 4.23 -30.44 54.78
N GLN A 209 4.05 -31.74 54.58
CA GLN A 209 3.16 -32.57 55.40
C GLN A 209 3.92 -33.05 56.64
N SER A 210 3.48 -32.62 57.82
CA SER A 210 3.76 -33.33 59.07
C SER A 210 2.69 -34.40 59.27
N GLN A 211 3.12 -35.64 59.52
CA GLN A 211 2.23 -36.71 59.97
C GLN A 211 2.77 -37.18 61.32
N GLY A 212 2.07 -36.77 62.38
CA GLY A 212 2.30 -37.25 63.74
C GLY A 212 1.87 -38.70 63.87
N LYS A 213 2.81 -39.56 64.26
CA LYS A 213 2.54 -40.91 64.76
C LYS A 213 2.64 -40.89 66.28
N GLY A 214 1.59 -41.33 66.95
CA GLY A 214 1.69 -41.80 68.33
C GLY A 214 0.37 -41.82 69.08
N HIS A 215 -0.24 -43.00 69.23
CA HIS A 215 -0.28 -43.63 70.56
C HIS A 215 -0.66 -45.12 70.51
N LYS A 216 0.11 -45.89 71.29
CA LYS A 216 -0.25 -47.20 71.85
C LYS A 216 -1.20 -46.98 73.03
N LYS A 217 -2.29 -47.73 73.09
CA LYS A 217 -2.65 -48.72 74.13
C LYS A 217 -4.11 -49.10 73.96
#